data_AF-A0A7S4E644-F1
#
_entry.id   AF-A0A7S4E644-F1
#
_cell.length_a   1.000
_cell.length_b   1.000
_cell.length_c   1.000
_cell.angle_alpha   90.00
_cell.angle_beta   90.00
_cell.angle_gamma   90.00
#
_symmetry.space_group_name_H-M   'P 1'
#
loop_
_entity.id
_entity.type
_entity.pdbx_description
1 polymer ?
#
loop_
_entity_poly.entity_id
_entity_poly.type
_entity_poly.pdbx_seq_one_letter_code
_entity_poly.pdbx_strand_id
1 'polypeptide(L)'
;MMPARCSDGPARKRARALQDDDDGANDAQDDAPTCEVCGRHPRKYCCPRCACVTCSLACCAAHKRATGCDGRRDAAAHRPLKAMGLRELRADCAFLEAAARSRATAERA
;
A
#
# COMPACT_ATOMS: atom_id res chain seq x y z
N MET A 1 -14.22 -16.57 14.65
CA MET A 1 -13.85 -15.13 14.58
C MET A 1 -12.44 -15.04 14.04
N MET A 2 -12.24 -14.55 12.81
CA MET A 2 -10.91 -14.44 12.18
C MET A 2 -10.17 -13.21 12.76
N PRO A 3 -8.93 -13.34 13.26
CA PRO A 3 -8.24 -12.24 13.89
C PRO A 3 -7.76 -11.21 12.85
N ALA A 4 -8.07 -9.94 13.12
CA ALA A 4 -7.51 -8.79 12.42
C ALA A 4 -6.01 -8.67 12.75
N ARG A 5 -5.12 -8.88 11.77
CA ARG A 5 -3.67 -8.69 11.93
C ARG A 5 -3.09 -7.97 10.72
N CYS A 6 -3.20 -6.64 10.69
CA CYS A 6 -2.44 -5.78 9.77
C CYS A 6 -1.87 -4.54 10.48
N SER A 7 -1.45 -4.66 11.74
CA SER A 7 -0.82 -3.57 12.49
C SER A 7 0.71 -3.64 12.55
N ASP A 8 1.31 -4.82 12.30
CA ASP A 8 2.77 -5.01 12.38
C ASP A 8 3.31 -5.51 11.03
N GLY A 9 3.38 -4.60 10.06
CA GLY A 9 4.11 -4.86 8.82
C GLY A 9 5.63 -4.83 9.07
N PRO A 10 6.43 -5.75 8.49
CA PRO A 10 7.87 -5.76 8.71
C PRO A 10 8.49 -4.47 8.20
N ALA A 11 9.09 -3.72 9.13
CA ALA A 11 9.88 -2.55 8.87
C ALA A 11 10.97 -2.90 7.85
N ARG A 12 10.85 -2.37 6.62
CA ARG A 12 11.90 -2.47 5.59
C ARG A 12 13.11 -1.66 6.03
N LYS A 13 13.95 -2.21 6.90
CA LYS A 13 15.28 -1.66 7.17
C LYS A 13 16.17 -1.98 5.97
N ARG A 14 16.17 -1.10 4.97
CA ARG A 14 17.30 -1.02 4.02
C ARG A 14 18.41 -0.24 4.70
N ALA A 15 19.17 -0.90 5.56
CA ALA A 15 20.49 -0.42 5.97
C ALA A 15 21.45 -0.75 4.83
N ARG A 16 21.69 0.22 3.94
CA ARG A 16 22.66 0.08 2.86
C ARG A 16 24.03 0.44 3.44
N ALA A 17 24.73 -0.55 3.98
CA ALA A 17 26.15 -0.44 4.25
C ALA A 17 26.88 -0.44 2.90
N LEU A 18 27.81 0.49 2.74
CA LEU A 18 28.80 0.50 1.66
C LEU A 18 29.76 -0.67 1.90
N GLN A 19 29.98 -1.53 0.91
CA GLN A 19 31.09 -2.49 0.89
C GLN A 19 31.43 -2.89 -0.54
N ASP A 20 32.71 -2.69 -0.85
CA ASP A 20 33.46 -3.00 -2.05
C ASP A 20 33.68 -4.51 -2.25
N ASP A 21 34.11 -4.84 -3.46
CA ASP A 21 34.16 -6.11 -4.18
C ASP A 21 34.78 -7.34 -3.46
N ASP A 22 34.05 -8.47 -3.46
CA ASP A 22 34.58 -9.83 -3.27
C ASP A 22 33.71 -10.86 -4.05
N ASP A 23 34.36 -11.66 -4.90
CA ASP A 23 33.80 -12.71 -5.76
C ASP A 23 33.21 -13.86 -4.91
N GLY A 24 31.89 -13.90 -4.78
CA GLY A 24 31.19 -15.01 -4.13
C GLY A 24 29.73 -15.09 -4.55
N ALA A 25 29.38 -16.11 -5.34
CA ALA A 25 28.01 -16.47 -5.66
C ALA A 25 27.27 -16.87 -4.38
N ASN A 26 26.59 -15.90 -3.75
CA ASN A 26 25.75 -16.13 -2.59
C ASN A 26 24.30 -15.95 -3.02
N ASP A 27 23.60 -17.07 -3.23
CA ASP A 27 22.15 -17.16 -3.36
C ASP A 27 21.50 -16.70 -2.04
N ALA A 28 21.48 -15.38 -1.83
CA ALA A 28 20.72 -14.73 -0.79
C ALA A 28 19.24 -15.01 -1.07
N GLN A 29 18.70 -16.02 -0.39
CA GLN A 29 17.29 -16.37 -0.40
C GLN A 29 16.47 -15.16 0.04
N ASP A 30 15.99 -14.41 -0.95
CA ASP A 30 14.98 -13.39 -0.82
C ASP A 30 13.68 -14.13 -0.50
N ASP A 31 13.40 -14.37 0.78
CA ASP A 31 12.10 -14.79 1.28
C ASP A 31 11.08 -13.68 1.00
N ALA A 32 10.76 -13.46 -0.28
CA ALA A 32 9.79 -12.49 -0.68
C ALA A 32 8.43 -12.95 -0.14
N PRO A 33 7.74 -12.17 0.72
CA PRO A 33 6.46 -12.63 1.24
C PRO A 33 5.52 -13.06 0.13
N THR A 34 4.86 -14.19 0.38
CA THR A 34 3.92 -14.83 -0.53
C THR A 34 2.61 -14.07 -0.56
N CYS A 35 1.82 -14.30 -1.60
CA CYS A 35 0.46 -13.78 -1.71
C CYS A 35 -0.39 -14.21 -0.51
N GLU A 36 -1.05 -13.27 0.17
CA GLU A 36 -1.92 -13.57 1.31
C GLU A 36 -3.24 -14.25 0.89
N VAL A 37 -3.61 -14.13 -0.38
CA VAL A 37 -4.87 -14.70 -0.91
C VAL A 37 -4.69 -16.15 -1.36
N CYS A 38 -3.57 -16.47 -2.02
CA CYS A 38 -3.38 -17.80 -2.60
C CYS A 38 -2.16 -18.56 -2.06
N GLY A 39 -1.23 -17.91 -1.36
CA GLY A 39 -0.06 -18.55 -0.74
C GLY A 39 0.97 -19.17 -1.70
N ARG A 40 0.71 -19.21 -3.01
CA ARG A 40 1.51 -19.99 -3.98
C ARG A 40 2.61 -19.22 -4.68
N HIS A 41 2.42 -17.91 -4.86
CA HIS A 41 3.32 -17.07 -5.64
C HIS A 41 3.87 -15.92 -4.79
N PRO A 42 5.08 -15.43 -5.10
CA PRO A 42 5.60 -14.23 -4.47
C PRO A 42 4.67 -13.04 -4.73
N ARG A 43 4.54 -12.17 -3.72
CA ARG A 43 3.67 -10.99 -3.82
C ARG A 43 4.19 -10.01 -4.89
N LYS A 44 3.27 -9.42 -5.66
CA LYS A 44 3.58 -8.44 -6.70
C LYS A 44 2.88 -7.09 -6.48
N TYR A 45 1.70 -7.10 -5.86
CA TYR A 45 0.86 -5.91 -5.69
C TYR A 45 0.41 -5.78 -4.24
N CYS A 46 0.08 -4.55 -3.82
CA CYS A 46 -0.41 -4.24 -2.48
C CYS A 46 -1.66 -3.36 -2.57
N CYS A 47 -2.72 -3.73 -1.85
CA CYS A 47 -3.96 -2.96 -1.82
C CYS A 47 -3.76 -1.62 -1.06
N PRO A 48 -4.10 -0.45 -1.63
CA PRO A 48 -3.82 0.84 -1.00
C PRO A 48 -4.72 1.15 0.21
N ARG A 49 -5.80 0.38 0.43
CA ARG A 49 -6.71 0.55 1.57
C ARG A 49 -6.40 -0.38 2.74
N CYS A 50 -6.37 -1.69 2.49
CA CYS A 50 -6.16 -2.70 3.53
C CYS A 50 -4.72 -3.25 3.60
N ALA A 51 -3.81 -2.77 2.74
CA ALA A 51 -2.43 -3.24 2.63
C ALA A 51 -2.26 -4.74 2.30
N CYS A 52 -3.35 -5.42 1.91
CA CYS A 52 -3.30 -6.84 1.54
C CYS A 52 -2.37 -7.06 0.33
N VAL A 53 -1.48 -8.03 0.44
CA VAL A 53 -0.46 -8.30 -0.57
C VAL A 53 -0.86 -9.47 -1.46
N THR A 54 -0.85 -9.23 -2.77
CA THR A 54 -1.38 -10.15 -3.77
C THR A 54 -0.38 -10.40 -4.89
N CYS A 55 -0.45 -11.55 -5.55
CA CYS A 55 0.43 -11.89 -6.68
C CYS A 55 -0.15 -11.53 -8.06
N SER A 56 -1.47 -11.39 -8.18
CA SER A 56 -2.16 -11.19 -9.46
C SER A 56 -3.46 -10.41 -9.31
N LEU A 57 -4.00 -9.93 -10.43
CA LEU A 57 -5.29 -9.22 -10.47
C LEU A 57 -6.44 -10.09 -9.96
N ALA A 58 -6.42 -11.40 -10.25
CA ALA A 58 -7.42 -12.34 -9.74
C ALA A 58 -7.41 -12.39 -8.20
N CYS A 59 -6.22 -12.40 -7.58
CA CYS A 59 -6.09 -12.31 -6.12
C CYS A 59 -6.51 -10.92 -5.60
N CYS A 60 -6.25 -9.85 -6.35
CA CYS A 60 -6.79 -8.53 -6.03
C CYS A 60 -8.33 -8.50 -6.02
N ALA A 61 -8.97 -9.04 -7.06
CA ALA A 61 -10.44 -9.06 -7.15
C ALA A 61 -11.05 -9.99 -6.09
N ALA A 62 -10.42 -11.14 -5.84
CA ALA A 62 -10.86 -12.10 -4.84
C ALA A 62 -10.85 -11.49 -3.43
N HIS A 63 -9.77 -10.80 -3.01
CA HIS A 63 -9.77 -10.17 -1.69
C HIS A 63 -10.83 -9.06 -1.60
N LYS A 64 -10.98 -8.23 -2.63
CA LYS A 64 -12.00 -7.16 -2.63
C LYS A 64 -13.41 -7.71 -2.42
N ARG A 65 -13.74 -8.83 -3.08
CA ARG A 65 -15.02 -9.51 -2.90
C ARG A 65 -15.17 -10.18 -1.52
N ALA A 66 -14.11 -10.82 -1.03
CA ALA A 66 -14.14 -11.54 0.25
C ALA A 66 -14.21 -10.60 1.46
N THR A 67 -13.48 -9.48 1.43
CA THR A 67 -13.41 -8.52 2.54
C THR A 67 -14.30 -7.28 2.35
N GLY A 68 -15.00 -7.17 1.22
CA GLY A 68 -15.76 -5.97 0.87
C GLY A 68 -14.91 -4.71 0.70
N CYS A 69 -13.63 -4.86 0.31
CA CYS A 69 -12.71 -3.73 0.17
C CYS A 69 -12.94 -3.00 -1.17
N ASP A 70 -13.20 -1.70 -1.12
CA ASP A 70 -13.35 -0.83 -2.28
C ASP A 70 -12.00 -0.51 -2.96
N GLY A 71 -10.90 -0.69 -2.22
CA GLY A 71 -9.54 -0.52 -2.73
C GLY A 71 -9.17 0.94 -3.04
N ARG A 72 -9.91 1.93 -2.53
CA ARG A 72 -9.50 3.34 -2.58
C ARG A 72 -8.86 3.72 -1.24
N ARG A 73 -7.72 4.40 -1.33
CA ARG A 73 -7.10 4.99 -0.14
C ARG A 73 -8.05 6.04 0.43
N ASP A 74 -8.24 6.02 1.75
CA ASP A 74 -8.97 7.09 2.42
C ASP A 74 -8.13 8.37 2.38
N ALA A 75 -8.58 9.33 1.58
CA ALA A 75 -7.89 10.60 1.37
C ALA A 75 -8.03 11.55 2.57
N ALA A 76 -9.05 11.37 3.42
CA ALA A 76 -9.33 12.21 4.57
C ALA A 76 -8.93 11.54 5.91
N ALA A 77 -8.16 10.46 5.85
CA ALA A 77 -7.74 9.74 7.05
C ALA A 77 -6.89 10.65 7.96
N HIS A 78 -7.31 10.77 9.22
CA HIS A 78 -6.62 11.61 10.20
C HIS A 78 -5.15 11.21 10.36
N ARG A 79 -4.27 12.20 10.31
CA ARG A 79 -2.84 12.06 10.61
C ARG A 79 -2.46 13.00 11.76
N PRO A 80 -1.69 12.52 12.75
CA PRO A 80 -1.21 13.41 13.81
C PRO A 80 -0.27 14.45 13.20
N LEU A 81 -0.31 15.69 13.73
CA LEU A 81 0.49 16.82 13.23
C LEU A 81 1.99 16.50 13.12
N LYS A 82 2.53 15.70 14.06
CA LYS A 82 3.94 15.26 14.04
C LYS A 82 4.30 14.42 12.81
N ALA A 83 3.33 13.74 12.20
CA ALA A 83 3.50 12.94 11.00
C ALA A 83 2.99 13.63 9.73
N MET A 84 2.48 14.87 9.85
CA MET A 84 1.98 15.66 8.74
C MET A 84 3.16 16.38 8.07
N GLY A 85 3.82 15.70 7.14
CA GLY A 85 4.88 16.28 6.32
C GLY A 85 4.34 16.98 5.08
N LEU A 86 5.26 17.45 4.24
CA LEU A 86 4.94 18.09 2.96
C LEU A 86 4.17 17.17 2.01
N ARG A 87 4.37 15.85 2.10
CA ARG A 87 3.67 14.87 1.25
C ARG A 87 2.20 14.80 1.60
N GLU A 88 1.90 14.76 2.89
CA GLU A 88 0.55 14.71 3.44
C GLU A 88 -0.19 16.00 3.13
N LEU A 89 0.43 17.16 3.39
CA LEU A 89 -0.14 18.47 3.06
C LEU A 89 -0.48 18.62 1.56
N ARG A 90 0.40 18.16 0.67
CA ARG A 90 0.14 18.17 -0.78
C ARG A 90 -1.03 17.28 -1.17
N ALA A 91 -1.17 16.12 -0.53
CA ALA A 91 -2.28 15.22 -0.78
C ALA A 91 -3.61 15.87 -0.36
N ASP A 92 -3.62 16.56 0.79
CA ASP A 92 -4.80 17.29 1.27
C ASP A 92 -5.18 18.44 0.32
N CYS A 93 -4.21 19.24 -0.13
CA CYS A 93 -4.47 20.29 -1.12
C CYS A 93 -5.05 19.71 -2.42
N ALA A 94 -4.45 18.65 -2.95
CA ALA A 94 -4.94 18.00 -4.17
C ALA A 94 -6.37 17.44 -4.00
N PHE A 95 -6.71 16.93 -2.81
CA PHE A 95 -8.05 16.48 -2.48
C PHE A 95 -9.06 17.63 -2.49
N LEU A 96 -8.74 18.76 -1.87
CA LEU A 96 -9.60 19.95 -1.85
C LEU A 96 -9.80 20.56 -3.24
N GLU A 97 -8.74 20.62 -4.06
CA GLU A 97 -8.83 21.08 -5.45
C GLU A 97 -9.72 20.15 -6.30
N ALA A 98 -9.63 18.84 -6.10
CA ALA A 98 -10.50 17.88 -6.79
C ALA A 98 -11.97 18.08 -6.41
N ALA A 99 -12.26 18.33 -5.13
CA ALA A 99 -13.59 18.66 -4.66
C ALA A 99 -14.09 19.98 -5.27
N ALA A 100 -13.25 21.01 -5.33
CA ALA A 100 -13.58 22.29 -5.96
C ALA A 100 -13.93 22.13 -7.45
N ARG A 101 -13.14 21.33 -8.20
CA ARG A 101 -13.44 20.98 -9.59
C ARG A 101 -14.77 20.26 -9.73
N SER A 102 -15.03 19.27 -8.88
CA SER A 102 -16.28 18.50 -8.88
C SER A 102 -17.51 19.39 -8.63
N ARG A 103 -17.38 20.38 -7.74
CA ARG A 103 -18.45 21.35 -7.46
C ARG A 103 -18.71 22.24 -8.68
N ALA A 104 -17.65 22.81 -9.25
CA ALA A 104 -17.77 23.65 -10.44
C ALA A 104 -18.37 22.91 -11.64
N THR A 105 -18.11 21.61 -11.80
CA THR A 105 -18.76 20.80 -12.85
C THR A 105 -20.23 20.55 -12.57
N ALA A 106 -20.62 20.32 -11.30
CA ALA A 106 -22.00 20.07 -10.92
C ALA A 106 -22.86 21.34 -11.04
N GLU A 107 -22.30 22.51 -10.73
CA GLU A 107 -22.99 23.81 -10.89
C GLU A 107 -23.24 24.19 -12.36
N ARG A 108 -22.53 23.55 -13.30
CA ARG A 108 -22.66 23.78 -14.75
C ARG A 108 -23.58 22.78 -15.44
N ALA A 109 -23.95 21.69 -14.77
CA ALA A 109 -24.79 20.62 -15.31
C ALA A 109 -26.27 20.90 -15.03
#